data_AF-A0A3P6E6A9-F1
#
_entry.id   AF-A0A3P6E6A9-F1
#
_cell.length_a   1.000
_cell.length_b   1.000
_cell.length_c   1.000
_cell.angle_alpha   90.00
_cell.angle_beta   90.00
_cell.angle_gamma   90.00
#
_symmetry.space_group_name_H-M   'P 1'
#
loop_
_entity.id
_entity.type
_entity.pdbx_description
1 polymer ?
#
loop_
_entity_poly.entity_id
_entity_poly.type
_entity_poly.pdbx_seq_one_letter_code
_entity_poly.pdbx_strand_id
1 'polypeptide(L)'
;MISLESDEVKIVGIWGPAGIGKTTIARALCQEVSCNFQLKFYMDNLEGAYNRTTRGPNRLQDHLENEIYSGVLDHRGMKIPDLQEVRFRLKHQRVLLILDDVYVQGSYKLWEI
;
A
#
# COMPACT_ATOMS: atom_id res chain seq x y z
N MET A 1 -13.50 15.85 0.93
CA MET A 1 -13.77 14.93 2.05
C MET A 1 -13.71 13.52 1.49
N ILE A 2 -12.84 12.65 2.03
CA ILE A 2 -12.76 11.25 1.59
C ILE A 2 -13.94 10.52 2.23
N SER A 3 -14.92 10.09 1.44
CA SER A 3 -16.00 9.23 1.95
C SER A 3 -15.47 7.81 2.07
N LEU A 4 -15.44 7.27 3.28
CA LEU A 4 -15.04 5.89 3.56
C LEU A 4 -16.20 4.90 3.39
N GLU A 5 -17.39 5.37 2.99
CA GLU A 5 -18.59 4.54 2.85
C GLU A 5 -18.76 3.97 1.43
N SER A 6 -18.05 4.49 0.42
CA SER A 6 -18.08 3.89 -0.93
C SER A 6 -17.02 2.81 -1.11
N ASP A 7 -17.38 1.75 -1.83
CA ASP A 7 -16.55 0.58 -2.13
C ASP A 7 -15.53 0.81 -3.27
N GLU A 8 -15.43 2.04 -3.77
CA GLU A 8 -14.44 2.39 -4.80
C GLU A 8 -13.02 2.44 -4.21
N VAL A 9 -12.04 2.06 -5.03
CA VAL A 9 -10.62 2.24 -4.72
C VAL A 9 -10.32 3.74 -4.69
N LYS A 10 -9.74 4.21 -3.58
CA LYS A 10 -9.37 5.62 -3.38
C LYS A 10 -7.88 5.73 -3.14
N ILE A 11 -7.21 6.57 -3.93
CA ILE A 11 -5.79 6.89 -3.79
C ILE A 11 -5.66 8.32 -3.27
N VAL A 12 -4.85 8.50 -2.23
CA VAL A 12 -4.61 9.81 -1.60
C VAL A 12 -3.10 10.07 -1.57
N GLY A 13 -2.67 11.12 -2.26
CA GLY A 13 -1.28 11.58 -2.23
C GLY A 13 -1.08 12.65 -1.17
N ILE A 14 -0.08 12.47 -0.30
CA ILE A 14 0.39 13.50 0.64
C ILE A 14 1.77 13.96 0.15
N TRP A 15 1.84 15.19 -0.39
CA TRP A 15 3.09 15.75 -0.92
C TRP A 15 3.45 17.08 -0.25
N GLY A 16 4.72 17.47 -0.34
CA GLY A 16 5.21 18.71 0.25
C GLY A 16 6.68 18.66 0.67
N PRO A 17 7.24 19.79 1.14
CA PRO A 17 8.65 19.90 1.53
C PRO A 17 9.10 18.87 2.57
N ALA A 18 10.41 18.63 2.64
CA ALA A 18 11.01 17.86 3.72
C ALA A 18 10.69 18.50 5.08
N GLY A 19 10.39 17.69 6.10
CA GLY A 19 10.12 18.17 7.46
C GLY A 19 8.74 18.80 7.71
N ILE A 20 7.86 18.94 6.71
CA ILE A 20 6.53 19.56 6.91
C ILE A 20 5.53 18.67 7.69
N GLY A 21 5.89 17.43 8.02
CA GLY A 21 5.05 16.51 8.79
C GLY A 21 4.15 15.58 7.97
N LYS A 22 4.47 15.31 6.69
CA LYS A 22 3.70 14.40 5.82
C LYS A 22 3.43 13.02 6.46
N THR A 23 4.49 12.36 6.89
CA THR A 23 4.42 11.06 7.58
C THR A 23 3.61 11.14 8.87
N THR A 24 3.68 12.28 9.57
CA THR A 24 2.90 12.51 10.80
C THR A 24 1.40 12.56 10.50
N ILE A 25 1.01 13.30 9.46
CA ILE A 25 -0.39 13.37 9.00
C ILE A 25 -0.87 12.01 8.53
N ALA A 26 -0.07 11.30 7.70
CA ALA A 26 -0.41 9.97 7.21
C ALA A 26 -0.66 8.98 8.35
N ARG A 27 0.19 9.01 9.38
CA ARG A 27 0.07 8.16 10.57
C ARG A 27 -1.17 8.48 11.40
N ALA A 28 -1.46 9.77 11.62
CA ALA A 28 -2.67 10.18 12.35
C ALA A 28 -3.93 9.73 11.60
N LEU A 29 -3.98 9.96 10.28
CA LEU A 29 -5.09 9.52 9.43
C LEU A 29 -5.25 7.99 9.47
N CYS A 30 -4.15 7.24 9.39
CA CYS A 30 -4.17 5.79 9.51
C CYS A 30 -4.86 5.36 10.80
N GLN A 31 -4.44 5.89 11.94
CA GLN A 31 -5.01 5.54 13.24
C GLN A 31 -6.52 5.80 13.28
N GLU A 32 -6.96 6.95 12.76
CA GLU A 32 -8.36 7.37 12.73
C GLU A 32 -9.23 6.44 11.87
N VAL A 33 -8.78 6.11 10.66
CA VAL A 33 -9.61 5.36 9.70
C VAL A 33 -9.40 3.85 9.76
N SER A 34 -8.39 3.36 10.48
CA SER A 34 -7.99 1.96 10.41
C SER A 34 -9.08 0.99 10.83
N CYS A 35 -10.00 1.37 11.71
CA CYS A 35 -11.09 0.50 12.16
C CYS A 35 -12.09 0.15 11.04
N ASN A 36 -12.13 0.95 9.96
CA ASN A 36 -12.97 0.71 8.80
C ASN A 36 -12.39 -0.30 7.80
N PHE A 37 -11.18 -0.82 8.04
CA PHE A 37 -10.48 -1.72 7.12
C PHE A 37 -10.15 -3.05 7.78
N GLN A 38 -10.35 -4.13 7.02
CA GLN A 38 -10.12 -5.51 7.46
C GLN A 38 -8.64 -5.88 7.40
N LEU A 39 -7.94 -5.39 6.37
CA LEU A 39 -6.50 -5.59 6.19
C LEU A 39 -5.79 -4.24 6.15
N LYS A 40 -4.58 -4.19 6.72
CA LYS A 40 -3.80 -2.97 6.88
C LYS A 40 -2.34 -3.29 6.54
N PHE A 41 -1.77 -2.52 5.63
CA PHE A 41 -0.38 -2.66 5.20
C PHE A 41 0.32 -1.31 5.33
N TYR A 42 1.52 -1.31 5.92
CA TYR A 42 2.36 -0.14 6.05
C TYR A 42 3.74 -0.49 5.50
N MET A 43 4.16 0.25 4.49
CA MET A 43 5.52 0.19 3.95
C MET A 43 6.19 1.52 4.17
N ASP A 44 7.31 1.52 4.88
CA ASP A 44 8.23 2.64 4.97
C ASP A 44 9.44 2.42 4.07
N ASN A 45 10.13 3.52 3.77
CA ASN A 45 11.48 3.50 3.21
C ASN A 45 11.60 2.68 1.90
N LEU A 46 10.73 3.01 0.94
CA LEU A 46 10.76 2.42 -0.41
C LEU A 46 12.04 2.74 -1.17
N GLU A 47 12.82 3.72 -0.71
CA GLU A 47 14.15 4.04 -1.22
C GLU A 47 15.13 2.85 -1.10
N GLY A 48 15.07 2.08 0.00
CA GLY A 48 15.91 0.89 0.19
C GLY A 48 15.59 -0.26 -0.78
N ALA A 49 14.32 -0.36 -1.20
CA ALA A 49 13.87 -1.30 -2.23
C ALA A 49 14.30 -0.86 -3.64
N TYR A 50 14.37 0.45 -3.88
CA TYR A 50 14.75 1.04 -5.16
C TYR A 50 16.28 1.08 -5.37
N ASN A 51 17.05 1.52 -4.36
CA ASN A 51 18.49 1.77 -4.48
C ASN A 51 19.38 0.52 -4.49
N ARG A 52 18.89 -0.66 -4.06
CA ARG A 52 19.69 -1.90 -4.12
C ARG A 52 19.80 -2.51 -5.51
N THR A 53 19.00 -2.08 -6.49
CA THR A 53 19.08 -2.66 -7.83
C THR A 53 18.72 -1.66 -8.91
N THR A 54 19.66 -1.43 -9.82
CA THR A 54 19.63 -0.64 -11.06
C THR A 54 18.57 -1.10 -12.10
N ARG A 55 17.41 -1.65 -11.70
CA ARG A 55 16.45 -2.31 -12.59
C ARG A 55 14.97 -2.09 -12.21
N GLY A 56 14.45 -0.90 -12.54
CA GLY A 56 13.10 -0.67 -13.05
C GLY A 56 11.87 -0.75 -12.12
N PRO A 57 10.73 -0.14 -12.54
CA PRO A 57 9.48 -0.02 -11.76
C PRO A 57 8.77 -1.35 -11.46
N ASN A 58 8.99 -2.39 -12.26
CA ASN A 58 8.33 -3.69 -12.10
C ASN A 58 8.59 -4.34 -10.73
N ARG A 59 9.74 -4.08 -10.10
CA ARG A 59 10.07 -4.68 -8.79
C ARG A 59 9.35 -4.04 -7.61
N LEU A 60 8.93 -2.77 -7.70
CA LEU A 60 8.12 -2.15 -6.64
C LEU A 60 6.74 -2.79 -6.60
N GLN A 61 6.14 -3.00 -7.78
CA GLN A 61 4.87 -3.71 -7.90
C GLN A 61 5.01 -5.15 -7.40
N ASP A 62 6.06 -5.88 -7.81
CA ASP A 62 6.31 -7.24 -7.34
C ASP A 62 6.50 -7.29 -5.81
N HIS A 63 7.24 -6.34 -5.24
CA HIS A 63 7.46 -6.25 -3.79
C HIS A 63 6.16 -5.96 -3.04
N LEU A 64 5.38 -5.00 -3.56
CA LEU A 64 4.07 -4.64 -3.02
C LEU A 64 3.11 -5.83 -3.04
N GLU A 65 3.04 -6.52 -4.18
CA GLU A 65 2.26 -7.74 -4.35
C GLU A 65 2.69 -8.80 -3.33
N ASN A 66 3.98 -9.09 -3.20
CA ASN A 66 4.50 -10.11 -2.29
C ASN A 66 4.20 -9.82 -0.82
N GLU A 67 4.40 -8.59 -0.36
CA GLU A 67 4.08 -8.18 1.02
C GLU A 67 2.58 -8.23 1.31
N ILE A 68 1.75 -7.76 0.37
CA ILE A 68 0.29 -7.86 0.50
C ILE A 68 -0.10 -9.34 0.57
N TYR A 69 0.44 -10.18 -0.31
CA TYR A 69 0.16 -11.61 -0.31
C TYR A 69 0.59 -12.28 1.01
N SER A 70 1.78 -11.97 1.52
CA SER A 70 2.26 -12.49 2.81
C SER A 70 1.35 -12.09 3.96
N GLY A 71 0.96 -10.81 4.07
CA GLY A 71 0.10 -10.39 5.17
C GLY A 71 -1.33 -10.93 5.07
N VAL A 72 -1.88 -11.15 3.86
CA VAL A 72 -3.18 -11.82 3.68
C VAL A 72 -3.12 -13.27 4.18
N LEU A 73 -2.01 -13.97 3.90
CA LEU A 73 -1.75 -15.33 4.36
C LEU A 73 -1.65 -15.40 5.89
N ASP A 74 -0.82 -14.53 6.47
CA ASP A 74 -0.54 -14.51 7.91
C ASP A 74 -1.77 -14.09 8.74
N HIS A 75 -2.55 -13.11 8.28
CA HIS A 75 -3.73 -12.62 9.00
C HIS A 75 -4.80 -13.70 9.24
N ARG A 76 -4.83 -14.75 8.40
CA ARG A 76 -5.84 -15.81 8.51
C ARG A 76 -5.30 -17.16 8.98
N GLY A 77 -3.99 -17.28 9.23
CA GLY A 77 -3.37 -18.55 9.63
C GLY A 77 -3.60 -19.69 8.63
N MET A 78 -3.90 -19.36 7.36
CA MET A 78 -4.27 -20.31 6.33
C MET A 78 -3.13 -20.48 5.32
N LYS A 79 -2.76 -21.71 5.01
CA LYS A 79 -2.02 -22.02 3.78
C LYS A 79 -2.97 -21.83 2.60
N ILE A 80 -2.96 -20.64 1.99
CA ILE A 80 -3.70 -20.42 0.74
C ILE A 80 -2.94 -21.16 -0.38
N PRO A 81 -3.61 -22.02 -1.17
CA PRO A 81 -2.93 -22.93 -2.08
C PRO A 81 -2.40 -22.26 -3.37
N ASP A 82 -2.90 -21.08 -3.75
CA ASP A 82 -2.50 -20.39 -4.99
C ASP A 82 -2.79 -18.87 -4.95
N LEU A 83 -2.04 -18.09 -5.74
CA LEU A 83 -2.14 -16.65 -5.92
C LEU A 83 -3.53 -16.18 -6.36
N GLN A 84 -4.28 -17.00 -7.12
CA GLN A 84 -5.63 -16.66 -7.55
C GLN A 84 -6.59 -16.49 -6.37
N GLU A 85 -6.48 -17.33 -5.35
CA GLU A 85 -7.31 -17.27 -4.15
C GLU A 85 -6.97 -16.03 -3.30
N VAL A 86 -5.68 -15.63 -3.27
CA VAL A 86 -5.26 -14.39 -2.60
C VAL A 86 -5.86 -13.17 -3.31
N ARG A 87 -5.76 -13.12 -4.64
CA ARG A 87 -6.37 -12.05 -5.46
C ARG A 87 -7.90 -12.00 -5.31
N PHE A 88 -8.55 -13.16 -5.29
CA PHE A 88 -10.00 -13.26 -5.07
C PHE A 88 -10.38 -12.70 -3.70
N ARG A 89 -9.66 -13.04 -2.63
CA ARG A 89 -9.93 -12.53 -1.28
C ARG A 89 -9.72 -11.03 -1.19
N LEU A 90 -8.62 -10.50 -1.75
CA LEU A 90 -8.34 -9.06 -1.76
C LEU A 90 -9.48 -8.26 -2.42
N LYS A 91 -10.08 -8.78 -3.50
CA LYS A 91 -11.25 -8.14 -4.16
C LYS A 91 -12.49 -8.03 -3.26
N HIS A 92 -12.58 -8.83 -2.20
CA HIS A 92 -13.73 -8.86 -1.29
C HIS A 92 -13.36 -8.37 0.12
N GLN A 93 -12.26 -7.63 0.25
CA GLN A 93 -11.82 -7.07 1.52
C GLN A 93 -11.60 -5.57 1.40
N ARG A 94 -11.94 -4.84 2.47
CA ARG A 94 -11.53 -3.44 2.61
C ARG A 94 -10.08 -3.40 3.09
N VAL A 95 -9.18 -2.98 2.21
CA VAL A 95 -7.74 -2.91 2.46
C VAL A 95 -7.29 -1.46 2.62
N LEU A 96 -6.52 -1.17 3.67
CA LEU A 96 -5.78 0.08 3.83
C LEU A 96 -4.31 -0.17 3.52
N LEU A 97 -3.76 0.53 2.52
CA LEU A 97 -2.36 0.47 2.14
C LEU A 97 -1.73 1.85 2.33
N ILE A 98 -0.63 1.90 3.09
CA ILE A 98 0.13 3.12 3.32
C ILE A 98 1.53 2.93 2.78
N LEU A 99 1.90 3.82 1.86
CA LEU A 99 3.21 3.90 1.25
C LEU A 99 3.86 5.20 1.73
N ASP A 100 4.80 5.08 2.66
CA ASP A 100 5.57 6.19 3.16
C ASP A 100 6.88 6.31 2.36
N ASP A 101 7.29 7.54 2.10
CA ASP A 101 8.54 7.87 1.41
C ASP A 101 8.67 7.27 -0.02
N VAL A 102 7.61 7.42 -0.82
CA VAL A 102 7.60 7.02 -2.24
C VAL A 102 8.36 8.03 -3.10
N TYR A 103 9.46 7.60 -3.73
CA TYR A 103 10.17 8.37 -4.74
C TYR A 103 9.72 7.97 -6.15
N VAL A 104 9.02 8.88 -6.86
CA VAL A 104 8.68 8.67 -8.27
C VAL A 104 9.76 9.29 -9.14
N GLN A 105 10.55 8.45 -9.81
CA GLN A 105 11.50 8.90 -10.83
C GLN A 105 10.93 8.60 -12.22
N GLY A 106 10.57 9.64 -13.00
CA GLY A 106 10.02 9.52 -14.36
C GLY A 106 8.50 9.71 -14.48
N SER A 107 7.99 9.66 -15.71
CA SER A 107 6.60 9.99 -16.09
C SER A 107 5.55 8.91 -15.76
N TYR A 108 5.77 8.10 -14.73
CA TYR A 108 4.85 7.00 -14.40
C TYR A 108 3.80 7.43 -13.39
N LYS A 109 2.55 7.06 -13.68
CA LYS A 109 1.37 7.41 -12.90
C LYS A 109 1.14 6.37 -11.81
N LEU A 110 1.38 6.74 -10.55
CA LEU A 110 0.97 5.95 -9.36
C LEU A 110 -0.55 5.63 -9.35
N TRP A 111 -1.33 6.29 -10.19
CA TRP A 111 -2.79 6.15 -10.31
C TRP A 111 -3.23 4.96 -11.18
N GLU A 112 -2.29 4.17 -11.73
CA GLU A 112 -2.57 2.98 -12.56
C GLU A 112 -2.30 1.65 -11.82
N ILE A 113 -1.92 1.70 -10.53
CA ILE A 113 -1.83 0.54 -9.62
C ILE A 113 -3.17 0.34 -8.93
#